data_AF-A0AAV4LNG1-F1
#
_entry.id   AF-A0AAV4LNG1-F1
#
_cell.length_a   1.000
_cell.length_b   1.000
_cell.length_c   1.000
_cell.angle_alpha   90.00
_cell.angle_beta   90.00
_cell.angle_gamma   90.00
#
_symmetry.space_group_name_H-M   'P 1'
#
loop_
_entity.id
_entity.type
_entity.pdbx_description
1 polymer ?
#
loop_
_entity_poly.entity_id
_entity_poly.type
_entity_poly.pdbx_seq_one_letter_code
_entity_poly.pdbx_strand_id
1 'polypeptide(L)'
;MCSGVFVEAAAFPVNDKGSFADSCAAVAWPHFLKPHSSFLVSAQLVGTNRFLHSDRYASQLVKDGISHHFGRALGKESPSVSFRDPEVRLLLHVEHGEARVLVDAVGVPTSARSYRYKPAISDIDPTVAVALLHDIGFTSYESNCYDLSHYERSLSSFDRQDTSPAARLPPSADGCGPADPEVATALHPGRHGSGNQIDDTRSDLGRRVSKAGELPVCSSNSPKVALVPNAAVVDLFSGCGTFLIEAAMIAARIAPGALHSSFSFQSFAICDEVALQRLRQYASERRLATDSDEYRSLRGKFVGVESCWEKVEASLYSAEKAGVLDLLRVLQADYLKDGLYDAHRARSDGERWCYLIAQLPRLKSQFSSVPDTSETSSEAGTGGERGGVTTADGPAPDFRRAGRRGTAVAALDPQRYYRLLNHVAKFKRRLFEEDARCVLVAPSVVQLPEISGAWGHAMHGGRRFVKAGVPCTVYYSRRPEHE
;
A
#
# COMPACT_ATOMS: atom_id res chain seq x y z
N MET A 1 -3.09 14.39 -2.04
CA MET A 1 -2.68 13.02 -1.65
C MET A 1 -3.63 12.57 -0.56
N CYS A 2 -4.20 11.38 -0.66
CA CYS A 2 -5.03 10.83 0.40
C CYS A 2 -4.09 10.27 1.47
N SER A 3 -4.10 10.82 2.69
CA SER A 3 -3.29 10.38 3.83
C SER A 3 -4.05 9.43 4.78
N GLY A 4 -5.38 9.37 4.66
CA GLY A 4 -6.31 8.59 5.47
C GLY A 4 -7.68 8.57 4.80
N VAL A 5 -8.52 7.61 5.21
CA VAL A 5 -9.95 7.56 4.83
C VAL A 5 -10.75 7.67 6.10
N PHE A 6 -11.66 8.64 6.15
CA PHE A 6 -12.46 8.94 7.33
C PHE A 6 -13.94 8.86 6.98
N VAL A 7 -14.74 8.38 7.92
CA VAL A 7 -16.19 8.49 7.87
C VAL A 7 -16.60 9.74 8.67
N GLU A 8 -17.32 10.65 8.03
CA GLU A 8 -17.90 11.79 8.75
C GLU A 8 -19.10 11.29 9.59
N ALA A 9 -18.93 11.29 10.91
CA ALA A 9 -19.98 10.87 11.85
C ALA A 9 -21.04 11.96 12.05
N ALA A 10 -20.60 13.22 12.07
CA ALA A 10 -21.48 14.38 12.19
C ALA A 10 -20.73 15.67 11.81
N ALA A 11 -21.49 16.66 11.37
CA ALA A 11 -21.04 18.04 11.21
C ALA A 11 -22.07 18.98 11.87
N PHE A 12 -21.60 19.99 12.62
CA PHE A 12 -22.46 20.94 13.30
C PHE A 12 -21.73 22.25 13.65
N PRO A 13 -22.46 23.38 13.71
CA PRO A 13 -21.88 24.68 14.04
C PRO A 13 -21.44 24.78 15.50
N VAL A 14 -20.38 25.56 15.76
CA VAL A 14 -19.83 25.82 17.10
C VAL A 14 -20.31 27.19 17.59
N ASN A 15 -21.58 27.26 17.99
CA ASN A 15 -22.24 28.51 18.40
C ASN A 15 -22.00 28.89 19.86
N ASP A 16 -22.00 27.89 20.74
CA ASP A 16 -21.71 28.03 22.16
C ASP A 16 -21.28 26.68 22.75
N LYS A 17 -20.83 26.68 24.00
CA LYS A 17 -20.34 25.47 24.67
C LYS A 17 -21.44 24.42 24.89
N GLY A 18 -22.64 24.85 25.26
CA GLY A 18 -23.77 23.96 25.57
C GLY A 18 -24.24 23.25 24.30
N SER A 19 -24.56 24.02 23.25
CA SER A 19 -24.98 23.46 21.96
C SER A 19 -23.94 22.52 21.35
N PHE A 20 -22.64 22.83 21.50
CA PHE A 20 -21.57 21.94 21.06
C PHE A 20 -21.57 20.59 21.82
N ALA A 21 -21.71 20.63 23.15
CA ALA A 21 -21.75 19.42 23.98
C ALA A 21 -23.00 18.56 23.67
N ASP A 22 -24.14 19.19 23.50
CA ASP A 22 -25.39 18.52 23.11
C ASP A 22 -25.26 17.88 21.73
N SER A 23 -24.65 18.58 20.77
CA SER A 23 -24.37 18.05 19.43
C SER A 23 -23.42 16.86 19.46
N CYS A 24 -22.36 16.91 20.28
CA CYS A 24 -21.48 15.77 20.50
C CYS A 24 -22.22 14.56 21.09
N ALA A 25 -23.17 14.77 22.00
CA ALA A 25 -23.98 13.70 22.56
C ALA A 25 -25.02 13.14 21.58
N ALA A 26 -25.48 13.95 20.62
CA ALA A 26 -26.48 13.57 19.62
C ALA A 26 -25.93 12.71 18.47
N VAL A 27 -24.61 12.67 18.28
CA VAL A 27 -23.98 11.79 17.28
C VAL A 27 -24.39 10.34 17.50
N ALA A 28 -24.66 9.60 16.43
CA ALA A 28 -25.02 8.19 16.45
C ALA A 28 -23.81 7.29 16.78
N TRP A 29 -23.22 7.46 17.97
CA TRP A 29 -22.04 6.72 18.42
C TRP A 29 -22.16 5.19 18.34
N PRO A 30 -23.33 4.55 18.55
CA PRO A 30 -23.50 3.11 18.40
C PRO A 30 -23.25 2.59 16.99
N HIS A 31 -23.07 3.47 15.99
CA HIS A 31 -22.60 3.04 14.69
C HIS A 31 -21.10 2.71 14.69
N PHE A 32 -20.31 3.42 15.49
CA PHE A 32 -18.85 3.35 15.46
C PHE A 32 -18.28 2.64 16.69
N LEU A 33 -18.90 2.81 17.86
CA LEU A 33 -18.39 2.33 19.14
C LEU A 33 -19.28 1.23 19.71
N LYS A 34 -18.65 0.21 20.32
CA LYS A 34 -19.31 -0.83 21.11
C LYS A 34 -19.16 -0.49 22.61
N PRO A 35 -20.12 -0.85 23.49
CA PRO A 35 -20.04 -0.52 24.92
C PRO A 35 -18.71 -0.87 25.61
N HIS A 36 -18.09 -1.99 25.23
CA HIS A 36 -16.82 -2.45 25.81
C HIS A 36 -15.58 -2.15 24.95
N SER A 37 -15.75 -1.40 23.84
CA SER A 37 -14.62 -1.03 22.98
C SER A 37 -13.80 0.10 23.57
N SER A 38 -12.58 0.27 23.05
CA SER A 38 -11.72 1.40 23.36
C SER A 38 -11.68 2.43 22.23
N PHE A 39 -11.51 3.71 22.58
CA PHE A 39 -11.37 4.78 21.59
C PHE A 39 -10.36 5.86 22.00
N LEU A 40 -9.98 6.69 21.03
CA LEU A 40 -9.19 7.89 21.26
C LEU A 40 -9.74 9.05 20.44
N VAL A 41 -9.94 10.21 21.09
CA VAL A 41 -10.32 11.46 20.41
C VAL A 41 -9.09 12.35 20.31
N SER A 42 -8.80 12.81 19.10
CA SER A 42 -7.90 13.93 18.84
C SER A 42 -8.71 15.10 18.28
N ALA A 43 -8.27 16.33 18.51
CA ALA A 43 -8.89 17.51 17.93
C ALA A 43 -7.84 18.34 17.19
N GLN A 44 -8.29 19.04 16.16
CA GLN A 44 -7.54 20.02 15.39
C GLN A 44 -8.39 21.27 15.27
N LEU A 45 -8.08 22.29 16.07
CA LEU A 45 -8.73 23.59 15.99
C LEU A 45 -7.94 24.50 15.04
N VAL A 46 -8.57 24.92 13.95
CA VAL A 46 -7.98 25.85 12.99
C VAL A 46 -8.51 27.26 13.26
N GLY A 47 -7.57 28.19 13.49
CA GLY A 47 -7.88 29.59 13.81
C GLY A 47 -8.27 29.81 15.27
N THR A 48 -8.83 30.98 15.56
CA THR A 48 -9.30 31.32 16.91
C THR A 48 -10.77 30.93 17.07
N ASN A 49 -11.07 30.16 18.11
CA ASN A 49 -12.43 29.82 18.48
C ASN A 49 -12.77 30.45 19.84
N ARG A 50 -13.94 31.09 19.94
CA ARG A 50 -14.37 31.79 21.16
C ARG A 50 -14.69 30.82 22.31
N PHE A 51 -15.09 29.59 22.00
CA PHE A 51 -15.64 28.62 22.95
C PHE A 51 -14.72 27.42 23.17
N LEU A 52 -13.93 27.05 22.16
CA LEU A 52 -12.97 25.96 22.20
C LEU A 52 -11.55 26.51 22.35
N HIS A 53 -11.02 26.48 23.57
CA HIS A 53 -9.75 27.14 23.91
C HIS A 53 -8.49 26.31 23.60
N SER A 54 -8.64 25.00 23.41
CA SER A 54 -7.52 24.10 23.08
C SER A 54 -8.02 22.78 22.50
N ASP A 55 -7.17 22.12 21.71
CA ASP A 55 -7.44 20.79 21.14
C ASP A 55 -7.78 19.77 22.23
N ARG A 56 -7.06 19.81 23.36
CA ARG A 56 -7.31 18.91 24.50
C ARG A 56 -8.70 19.11 25.09
N TYR A 57 -9.10 20.37 25.27
CA TYR A 57 -10.42 20.70 25.80
C TYR A 57 -11.53 20.28 24.83
N ALA A 58 -11.37 20.53 23.54
CA ALA A 58 -12.33 20.11 22.52
C ALA A 58 -12.46 18.58 22.44
N SER A 59 -11.34 17.86 22.51
CA SER A 59 -11.32 16.38 22.57
C SER A 59 -12.06 15.83 23.79
N GLN A 60 -11.91 16.49 24.94
CA GLN A 60 -12.60 16.11 26.18
C GLN A 60 -14.12 16.24 26.05
N LEU A 61 -14.61 17.32 25.42
CA LEU A 61 -16.05 17.54 25.22
C LEU A 61 -16.67 16.45 24.33
N VAL A 62 -15.99 16.02 23.28
CA VAL A 62 -16.45 14.89 22.45
C VAL A 62 -16.50 13.60 23.26
N LYS A 63 -15.46 13.31 24.06
CA LYS A 63 -15.43 12.14 24.96
C LYS A 63 -16.57 12.16 25.99
N ASP A 64 -16.90 13.33 26.52
CA ASP A 64 -18.02 13.49 27.44
C ASP A 64 -19.36 13.32 26.73
N GLY A 65 -19.49 13.79 25.48
CA GLY A 65 -20.63 13.51 24.60
C GLY A 65 -20.84 12.01 24.36
N ILE A 66 -19.77 11.25 24.09
CA ILE A 66 -19.81 9.79 23.97
C ILE A 66 -20.30 9.15 25.27
N SER A 67 -19.71 9.54 26.40
CA SER A 67 -20.09 9.01 27.73
C SER A 67 -21.56 9.30 28.05
N HIS A 68 -22.03 10.51 27.70
CA HIS A 68 -23.41 10.93 27.88
C HIS A 68 -24.37 10.10 27.00
N HIS A 69 -24.01 9.85 25.74
CA HIS A 69 -24.83 9.05 24.83
C HIS A 69 -25.01 7.61 25.34
N PHE A 70 -23.92 6.91 25.66
CA PHE A 70 -24.01 5.53 26.15
C PHE A 70 -24.67 5.45 27.53
N GLY A 71 -24.27 6.32 28.46
CA GLY A 71 -24.79 6.31 29.83
C GLY A 71 -26.24 6.78 29.91
N ARG A 72 -26.53 8.03 29.53
CA ARG A 72 -27.86 8.63 29.73
C ARG A 72 -28.88 8.22 28.67
N ALA A 73 -28.50 8.17 27.40
CA ALA A 73 -29.46 7.91 26.33
C ALA A 73 -29.74 6.41 26.15
N LEU A 74 -28.74 5.55 26.35
CA LEU A 74 -28.88 4.10 26.13
C LEU A 74 -28.89 3.26 27.41
N GLY A 75 -28.50 3.81 28.57
CA GLY A 75 -28.39 3.05 29.81
C GLY A 75 -27.33 1.95 29.75
N LYS A 76 -26.30 2.11 28.92
CA LYS A 76 -25.22 1.13 28.70
C LYS A 76 -23.91 1.60 29.33
N GLU A 77 -23.00 0.66 29.52
CA GLU A 77 -21.62 0.98 29.86
C GLU A 77 -20.99 1.87 28.77
N SER A 78 -20.21 2.86 29.20
CA SER A 78 -19.53 3.76 28.27
C SER A 78 -18.24 3.13 27.77
N PRO A 79 -17.92 3.26 26.46
CA PRO A 79 -16.63 2.86 25.91
C PRO A 79 -15.47 3.51 26.67
N SER A 80 -14.31 2.84 26.70
CA SER A 80 -13.13 3.30 27.45
C SER A 80 -12.16 4.09 26.58
N VAL A 81 -11.39 5.00 27.18
CA VAL A 81 -10.35 5.75 26.44
C VAL A 81 -9.02 5.00 26.51
N SER A 82 -8.37 4.77 25.37
CA SER A 82 -7.05 4.13 25.26
C SER A 82 -6.09 5.00 24.45
N PHE A 83 -4.99 5.44 25.06
CA PHE A 83 -3.95 6.20 24.37
C PHE A 83 -2.95 5.32 23.61
N ARG A 84 -2.83 4.04 24.01
CA ARG A 84 -1.81 3.13 23.49
C ARG A 84 -2.33 2.32 22.30
N ASP A 85 -3.50 1.72 22.47
CA ASP A 85 -4.11 0.85 21.47
C ASP A 85 -5.63 1.08 21.45
N PRO A 86 -6.09 2.20 20.85
CA PRO A 86 -7.51 2.44 20.66
C PRO A 86 -8.04 1.61 19.48
N GLU A 87 -9.15 0.90 19.69
CA GLU A 87 -9.86 0.21 18.61
C GLU A 87 -10.46 1.17 17.58
N VAL A 88 -10.91 2.35 18.03
CA VAL A 88 -11.51 3.39 17.18
C VAL A 88 -10.85 4.74 17.44
N ARG A 89 -10.37 5.38 16.37
CA ARG A 89 -9.79 6.73 16.43
C ARG A 89 -10.77 7.75 15.87
N LEU A 90 -10.97 8.82 16.63
CA LEU A 90 -11.84 9.93 16.30
C LEU A 90 -11.00 11.20 16.13
N LEU A 91 -11.32 11.97 15.10
CA LEU A 91 -10.73 13.28 14.83
C LEU A 91 -11.85 14.31 14.81
N LEU A 92 -11.79 15.25 15.75
CA LEU A 92 -12.58 16.47 15.70
C LEU A 92 -11.80 17.53 14.90
N HIS A 93 -12.29 17.91 13.73
CA HIS A 93 -11.75 19.04 12.97
C HIS A 93 -12.69 20.23 13.13
N VAL A 94 -12.17 21.37 13.59
CA VAL A 94 -12.96 22.61 13.71
C VAL A 94 -12.33 23.70 12.88
N GLU A 95 -13.10 24.22 11.94
CA GLU A 95 -12.63 25.25 11.01
C GLU A 95 -13.79 26.15 10.61
N HIS A 96 -13.56 27.46 10.50
CA HIS A 96 -14.59 28.45 10.12
C HIS A 96 -15.88 28.39 10.96
N GLY A 97 -15.78 28.01 12.24
CA GLY A 97 -16.93 27.91 13.15
C GLY A 97 -17.78 26.65 12.98
N GLU A 98 -17.37 25.72 12.13
CA GLU A 98 -18.01 24.41 11.94
C GLU A 98 -17.14 23.31 12.55
N ALA A 99 -17.76 22.37 13.26
CA ALA A 99 -17.12 21.18 13.79
C ALA A 99 -17.51 19.96 12.96
N ARG A 100 -16.52 19.16 12.58
CA ARG A 100 -16.69 17.85 11.94
C ARG A 100 -16.08 16.78 12.82
N VAL A 101 -16.88 15.78 13.16
CA VAL A 101 -16.44 14.59 13.87
C VAL A 101 -16.18 13.50 12.83
N LEU A 102 -14.92 13.12 12.69
CA LEU A 102 -14.43 12.14 11.74
C LEU A 102 -14.00 10.86 12.46
N VAL A 103 -14.29 9.70 11.88
CA VAL A 103 -13.88 8.39 12.39
C VAL A 103 -12.88 7.77 11.41
N ASP A 104 -11.70 7.41 11.89
CA ASP A 104 -10.66 6.80 11.04
C ASP A 104 -11.06 5.39 10.63
N ALA A 105 -11.26 5.17 9.32
CA ALA A 105 -11.62 3.88 8.77
C ALA A 105 -10.40 3.00 8.50
N VAL A 106 -9.19 3.57 8.36
CA VAL A 106 -7.98 2.82 7.98
C VAL A 106 -7.17 2.46 9.22
N GLY A 107 -6.98 3.39 10.15
CA GLY A 107 -6.21 3.23 11.39
C GLY A 107 -4.71 3.48 11.24
N VAL A 108 -4.21 3.51 10.01
CA VAL A 108 -2.83 3.83 9.65
C VAL A 108 -2.80 4.78 8.45
N PRO A 109 -1.73 5.57 8.27
CA PRO A 109 -1.58 6.36 7.05
C PRO A 109 -1.69 5.47 5.81
N THR A 110 -2.40 5.93 4.78
CA THR A 110 -2.58 5.19 3.51
C THR A 110 -1.28 4.94 2.74
N SER A 111 -0.21 5.67 3.08
CA SER A 111 1.16 5.44 2.61
C SER A 111 1.81 4.23 3.25
N ALA A 112 1.30 3.72 4.38
CA ALA A 112 1.80 2.54 5.06
C ALA A 112 1.28 1.26 4.39
N ARG A 113 1.66 1.02 3.14
CA ARG A 113 1.24 -0.11 2.28
C ARG A 113 1.60 -1.52 2.80
N SER A 114 2.21 -1.61 3.97
CA SER A 114 2.71 -2.85 4.59
C SER A 114 3.78 -3.62 3.82
N TYR A 115 4.19 -3.24 2.59
CA TYR A 115 5.26 -3.94 1.86
C TYR A 115 6.69 -3.53 2.27
N ARG A 116 6.89 -2.32 2.83
CA ARG A 116 8.24 -1.76 3.02
C ARG A 116 9.10 -2.60 3.96
N TYR A 117 10.25 -3.04 3.45
CA TYR A 117 11.37 -3.56 4.24
C TYR A 117 12.36 -2.43 4.56
N LYS A 118 12.96 -2.44 5.76
CA LYS A 118 13.84 -1.37 6.28
C LYS A 118 13.24 0.06 6.12
N PRO A 119 12.05 0.33 6.69
CA PRO A 119 11.36 1.63 6.52
C PRO A 119 12.13 2.83 7.08
N ALA A 120 13.18 2.61 7.88
CA ALA A 120 14.08 3.65 8.35
C ALA A 120 14.93 4.28 7.22
N ILE A 121 15.15 3.56 6.12
CA ILE A 121 15.82 4.12 4.95
C ILE A 121 14.86 5.09 4.27
N SER A 122 15.22 6.37 4.25
CA SER A 122 14.38 7.40 3.65
C SER A 122 14.21 7.19 2.14
N ASP A 123 12.95 7.18 1.71
CA ASP A 123 12.55 7.11 0.30
C ASP A 123 11.30 7.98 0.06
N ILE A 124 10.91 8.17 -1.20
CA ILE A 124 9.69 8.89 -1.55
C ILE A 124 8.46 8.22 -0.92
N ASP A 125 7.47 8.98 -0.45
CA ASP A 125 6.22 8.40 0.07
C ASP A 125 5.42 7.70 -1.06
N PRO A 126 4.83 6.51 -0.85
CA PRO A 126 4.15 5.77 -1.91
C PRO A 126 2.94 6.53 -2.48
N THR A 127 2.23 7.33 -1.67
CA THR A 127 1.11 8.15 -2.16
C THR A 127 1.59 9.29 -3.05
N VAL A 128 2.79 9.83 -2.80
CA VAL A 128 3.45 10.80 -3.69
C VAL A 128 3.82 10.10 -4.99
N ALA A 129 4.44 8.92 -4.92
CA ALA A 129 4.86 8.16 -6.10
C ALA A 129 3.67 7.86 -7.03
N VAL A 130 2.57 7.35 -6.48
CA VAL A 130 1.33 7.10 -7.25
C VAL A 130 0.77 8.37 -7.87
N ALA A 131 0.74 9.48 -7.12
CA ALA A 131 0.26 10.76 -7.66
C ALA A 131 1.10 11.23 -8.86
N LEU A 132 2.41 11.01 -8.82
CA LEU A 132 3.32 11.36 -9.92
C LEU A 132 3.20 10.41 -11.11
N LEU A 133 2.99 9.11 -10.87
CA LEU A 133 2.64 8.14 -11.91
C LEU A 133 1.34 8.53 -12.62
N HIS A 134 0.33 8.98 -11.87
CA HIS A 134 -0.90 9.51 -12.43
C HIS A 134 -0.68 10.79 -13.25
N ASP A 135 0.15 11.73 -12.77
CA ASP A 135 0.42 12.99 -13.48
C ASP A 135 1.05 12.79 -14.86
N ILE A 136 1.83 11.72 -15.03
CA ILE A 136 2.38 11.29 -16.32
C ILE A 136 1.48 10.31 -17.07
N GLY A 137 0.26 10.09 -16.60
CA GLY A 137 -0.73 9.19 -17.20
C GLY A 137 -0.28 7.72 -17.27
N PHE A 138 0.60 7.28 -16.37
CA PHE A 138 0.83 5.84 -16.17
C PHE A 138 -0.45 5.18 -15.62
N THR A 139 -1.26 5.94 -14.89
CA THR A 139 -2.60 5.54 -14.48
C THR A 139 -3.59 6.64 -14.86
N SER A 140 -4.85 6.27 -15.11
CA SER A 140 -5.97 7.21 -15.24
C SER A 140 -7.03 6.88 -14.19
N TYR A 141 -7.81 7.88 -13.78
CA TYR A 141 -8.95 7.65 -12.89
C TYR A 141 -10.09 6.89 -13.58
N GLU A 142 -10.23 7.04 -14.90
CA GLU A 142 -11.30 6.43 -15.70
C GLU A 142 -11.06 4.95 -16.02
N SER A 143 -9.80 4.51 -16.05
CA SER A 143 -9.41 3.12 -16.33
C SER A 143 -9.09 2.33 -15.06
N ASN A 144 -9.58 2.77 -13.89
CA ASN A 144 -9.37 2.04 -12.65
C ASN A 144 -10.15 0.72 -12.69
N CYS A 145 -9.44 -0.40 -12.51
CA CYS A 145 -10.07 -1.71 -12.42
C CYS A 145 -11.01 -1.84 -11.21
N TYR A 146 -10.89 -0.96 -10.22
CA TYR A 146 -11.78 -0.87 -9.06
C TYR A 146 -12.81 0.26 -9.25
N ASP A 147 -14.05 -0.11 -9.60
CA ASP A 147 -15.19 0.80 -9.75
C ASP A 147 -16.29 0.47 -8.73
N LEU A 148 -16.85 1.49 -8.07
CA LEU A 148 -17.93 1.31 -7.09
C LEU A 148 -19.20 0.80 -7.79
N SER A 149 -19.52 1.32 -8.97
CA SER A 149 -20.72 0.93 -9.72
C SER A 149 -20.64 -0.53 -10.16
N HIS A 150 -19.45 -1.02 -10.51
CA HIS A 150 -19.22 -2.44 -10.78
C HIS A 150 -19.31 -3.27 -9.49
N TYR A 151 -18.79 -2.78 -8.37
CA TYR A 151 -18.91 -3.48 -7.09
C TYR A 151 -20.38 -3.66 -6.71
N GLU A 152 -21.18 -2.60 -6.75
CA GLU A 152 -22.62 -2.63 -6.46
C GLU A 152 -23.38 -3.59 -7.39
N ARG A 153 -23.07 -3.58 -8.70
CA ARG A 153 -23.62 -4.55 -9.64
C ARG A 153 -23.22 -5.99 -9.30
N SER A 154 -21.98 -6.22 -8.88
CA SER A 154 -21.54 -7.56 -8.47
C SER A 154 -22.36 -8.07 -7.28
N LEU A 155 -22.64 -7.22 -6.28
CA LEU A 155 -23.49 -7.58 -5.14
C LEU A 155 -24.91 -7.99 -5.57
N SER A 156 -25.51 -7.28 -6.53
CA SER A 156 -26.86 -7.60 -7.03
C SER A 156 -26.94 -8.95 -7.77
N SER A 157 -25.82 -9.41 -8.33
CA SER A 157 -25.76 -10.71 -9.02
C SER A 157 -25.64 -11.88 -8.04
N PHE A 158 -25.05 -11.65 -6.86
CA PHE A 158 -24.95 -12.65 -5.80
C PHE A 158 -26.30 -12.93 -5.12
N ASP A 159 -27.13 -11.92 -4.88
CA ASP A 159 -28.46 -12.10 -4.28
C ASP A 159 -29.41 -12.99 -5.12
N ARG A 160 -29.12 -13.18 -6.42
CA ARG A 160 -29.90 -14.08 -7.29
C ARG A 160 -29.48 -15.55 -7.18
N GLN A 161 -28.28 -15.85 -6.69
CA GLN A 161 -27.78 -17.22 -6.55
C GLN A 161 -28.16 -17.88 -5.20
N ASP A 162 -28.48 -17.08 -4.18
CA ASP A 162 -28.82 -17.56 -2.82
C ASP A 162 -30.31 -17.92 -2.61
N THR A 163 -31.11 -18.08 -3.67
CA THR A 163 -32.52 -18.52 -3.54
C THR A 163 -32.73 -20.04 -3.60
N SER A 164 -31.70 -20.84 -3.32
CA SER A 164 -31.85 -22.30 -3.15
C SER A 164 -31.69 -22.69 -1.67
N PRO A 165 -32.70 -23.32 -1.04
CA PRO A 165 -32.63 -23.62 0.38
C PRO A 165 -31.72 -24.84 0.66
N ALA A 166 -30.92 -24.71 1.73
CA ALA A 166 -30.20 -25.75 2.45
C ALA A 166 -28.92 -26.34 1.82
N ALA A 167 -27.77 -25.77 2.18
CA ALA A 167 -26.53 -26.52 2.35
C ALA A 167 -26.02 -26.31 3.79
N ARG A 168 -25.99 -27.40 4.56
CA ARG A 168 -25.48 -27.44 5.94
C ARG A 168 -23.99 -27.10 5.95
N LEU A 169 -23.59 -26.20 6.84
CA LEU A 169 -22.19 -26.02 7.23
C LEU A 169 -21.66 -27.33 7.86
N PRO A 170 -20.44 -27.80 7.51
CA PRO A 170 -19.80 -28.87 8.24
C PRO A 170 -19.26 -28.34 9.58
N PRO A 171 -19.16 -29.18 10.63
CA PRO A 171 -18.69 -28.73 11.94
C PRO A 171 -17.18 -28.48 11.93
N SER A 172 -16.78 -27.53 12.76
CA SER A 172 -15.41 -27.14 13.10
C SER A 172 -14.63 -28.30 13.74
N ALA A 173 -13.42 -28.57 13.26
CA ALA A 173 -12.47 -29.48 13.88
C ALA A 173 -11.34 -28.69 14.56
N ASP A 174 -11.40 -28.59 15.89
CA ASP A 174 -10.25 -28.35 16.76
C ASP A 174 -9.65 -29.71 17.18
N GLY A 175 -8.31 -29.82 17.20
CA GLY A 175 -7.62 -30.90 17.91
C GLY A 175 -6.26 -31.33 17.35
N CYS A 176 -5.17 -30.96 18.05
CA CYS A 176 -3.76 -31.33 17.87
C CYS A 176 -3.46 -32.86 17.72
N GLY A 177 -2.35 -33.17 17.03
CA GLY A 177 -1.79 -34.52 16.70
C GLY A 177 -1.10 -35.29 17.87
N PRO A 178 -0.04 -36.12 17.68
CA PRO A 178 0.71 -36.48 16.46
C PRO A 178 1.04 -38.02 16.25
N ALA A 179 1.68 -38.32 15.11
CA ALA A 179 2.65 -39.40 14.79
C ALA A 179 2.27 -40.91 14.81
N ASP A 180 2.17 -41.51 13.61
CA ASP A 180 2.75 -42.77 13.04
C ASP A 180 2.88 -44.09 13.86
N PRO A 181 3.03 -45.27 13.20
CA PRO A 181 2.60 -45.72 11.87
C PRO A 181 1.99 -47.17 11.89
N GLU A 182 1.79 -47.74 10.70
CA GLU A 182 1.89 -49.18 10.37
C GLU A 182 0.64 -50.06 10.07
N VAL A 183 0.81 -50.78 8.94
CA VAL A 183 0.20 -52.02 8.43
C VAL A 183 -1.16 -51.98 7.73
N ALA A 184 -1.06 -51.99 6.40
CA ALA A 184 -2.03 -52.53 5.47
C ALA A 184 -1.87 -54.05 5.31
N THR A 185 -2.96 -54.82 5.37
CA THR A 185 -3.34 -55.99 4.51
C THR A 185 -4.55 -56.69 5.17
N ALA A 186 -5.74 -56.76 4.59
CA ALA A 186 -6.20 -57.48 3.40
C ALA A 186 -6.95 -58.79 3.77
N LEU A 187 -8.09 -59.01 3.09
CA LEU A 187 -8.78 -60.30 2.83
C LEU A 187 -9.54 -60.90 4.04
N HIS A 188 -10.73 -61.50 3.95
CA HIS A 188 -11.60 -61.92 2.84
C HIS A 188 -13.02 -62.23 3.42
N PRO A 189 -14.01 -62.59 2.57
CA PRO A 189 -15.44 -62.41 2.84
C PRO A 189 -16.20 -63.69 3.22
N GLY A 190 -17.46 -63.49 3.58
CA GLY A 190 -18.56 -64.34 3.12
C GLY A 190 -19.26 -65.13 4.20
N ARG A 191 -20.57 -64.89 4.34
CA ARG A 191 -21.55 -65.98 4.28
C ARG A 191 -22.96 -65.48 4.02
N HIS A 192 -23.63 -66.30 3.22
CA HIS A 192 -24.90 -66.15 2.54
C HIS A 192 -26.13 -66.47 3.39
N GLY A 193 -27.27 -65.94 2.91
CA GLY A 193 -28.58 -66.62 2.88
C GLY A 193 -29.54 -66.15 3.97
N SER A 194 -30.84 -65.98 3.74
CA SER A 194 -31.72 -66.15 2.58
C SER A 194 -33.13 -65.74 3.05
N GLY A 195 -33.96 -65.14 2.20
CA GLY A 195 -35.39 -64.99 2.50
C GLY A 195 -36.06 -63.97 1.57
N ASN A 196 -36.72 -64.47 0.53
CA ASN A 196 -37.31 -63.73 -0.58
C ASN A 196 -38.82 -64.04 -0.67
N GLN A 197 -39.66 -63.02 -0.92
CA GLN A 197 -41.01 -63.02 -1.51
C GLN A 197 -41.41 -61.52 -1.58
N ILE A 198 -41.41 -60.78 -2.72
CA ILE A 198 -42.16 -60.86 -3.99
C ILE A 198 -43.68 -60.80 -3.72
N ASP A 199 -44.39 -59.70 -3.99
CA ASP A 199 -44.92 -59.22 -5.30
C ASP A 199 -45.50 -57.79 -5.09
N ASP A 200 -45.76 -56.86 -6.03
CA ASP A 200 -45.63 -56.77 -7.49
C ASP A 200 -45.93 -55.31 -7.94
N THR A 201 -45.68 -55.00 -9.23
CA THR A 201 -46.14 -53.85 -10.07
C THR A 201 -45.21 -52.65 -10.40
N ARG A 202 -44.31 -52.90 -11.36
CA ARG A 202 -43.95 -52.16 -12.61
C ARG A 202 -44.12 -50.62 -12.73
N SER A 203 -43.02 -49.94 -13.12
CA SER A 203 -42.82 -49.40 -14.49
C SER A 203 -41.38 -48.94 -14.76
N ASP A 204 -40.77 -49.51 -15.81
CA ASP A 204 -39.48 -49.18 -16.44
C ASP A 204 -39.44 -47.74 -17.02
N LEU A 205 -38.30 -47.05 -16.90
CA LEU A 205 -37.43 -46.76 -18.06
C LEU A 205 -36.08 -46.18 -17.62
N GLY A 206 -35.01 -46.86 -18.04
CA GLY A 206 -33.63 -46.62 -17.65
C GLY A 206 -33.03 -45.28 -18.09
N ARG A 207 -32.32 -44.68 -17.13
CA ARG A 207 -31.43 -43.53 -17.27
C ARG A 207 -30.10 -43.99 -17.89
N ARG A 208 -29.83 -43.58 -19.13
CA ARG A 208 -28.49 -43.66 -19.73
C ARG A 208 -27.54 -42.71 -18.99
N VAL A 209 -26.43 -43.26 -18.50
CA VAL A 209 -25.25 -42.50 -18.05
C VAL A 209 -24.52 -41.99 -19.29
N SER A 210 -24.29 -40.68 -19.38
CA SER A 210 -23.37 -40.07 -20.34
C SER A 210 -22.85 -38.75 -19.79
N LYS A 211 -21.52 -38.65 -19.68
CA LYS A 211 -20.66 -37.45 -19.56
C LYS A 211 -21.10 -36.38 -18.54
N ALA A 212 -20.37 -36.31 -17.43
CA ALA A 212 -20.29 -35.10 -16.60
C ALA A 212 -19.85 -33.93 -17.50
N GLY A 213 -20.79 -33.05 -17.80
CA GLY A 213 -20.57 -31.82 -18.52
C GLY A 213 -19.79 -30.83 -17.66
N GLU A 214 -18.88 -30.13 -18.32
CA GLU A 214 -18.16 -28.96 -17.83
C GLU A 214 -19.14 -27.98 -17.17
N LEU A 215 -18.78 -27.51 -15.97
CA LEU A 215 -19.42 -26.38 -15.32
C LEU A 215 -19.30 -25.15 -16.24
N PRO A 216 -20.35 -24.33 -16.38
CA PRO A 216 -20.31 -23.18 -17.27
C PRO A 216 -19.29 -22.18 -16.74
N VAL A 217 -18.19 -22.03 -17.48
CA VAL A 217 -17.30 -20.87 -17.36
C VAL A 217 -18.17 -19.65 -17.59
N CYS A 218 -18.36 -18.87 -16.53
CA CYS A 218 -19.08 -17.61 -16.60
C CYS A 218 -18.35 -16.75 -17.64
N SER A 219 -18.97 -16.52 -18.81
CA SER A 219 -18.40 -15.71 -19.86
C SER A 219 -18.29 -14.29 -19.36
N SER A 220 -17.11 -13.93 -18.86
CA SER A 220 -16.75 -12.62 -18.37
C SER A 220 -16.68 -11.64 -19.53
N ASN A 221 -17.82 -11.08 -19.94
CA ASN A 221 -17.83 -9.78 -20.61
C ASN A 221 -17.66 -8.68 -19.55
N SER A 222 -16.53 -8.73 -18.84
CA SER A 222 -15.96 -7.55 -18.21
C SER A 222 -15.54 -6.60 -19.33
N PRO A 223 -15.78 -5.28 -19.22
CA PRO A 223 -15.20 -4.35 -20.17
C PRO A 223 -13.69 -4.60 -20.20
N LYS A 224 -13.15 -4.88 -21.39
CA LYS A 224 -11.70 -4.88 -21.61
C LYS A 224 -11.23 -3.44 -21.41
N VAL A 225 -11.02 -3.05 -20.16
CA VAL A 225 -10.34 -1.82 -19.81
C VAL A 225 -8.96 -1.96 -20.42
N ALA A 226 -8.70 -1.22 -21.49
CA ALA A 226 -7.43 -1.24 -22.17
C ALA A 226 -6.37 -0.75 -21.17
N LEU A 227 -5.59 -1.69 -20.64
CA LEU A 227 -4.51 -1.39 -19.72
C LEU A 227 -3.45 -0.56 -20.45
N VAL A 228 -2.82 0.35 -19.71
CA VAL A 228 -1.71 1.24 -20.08
C VAL A 228 -0.90 0.67 -21.26
N PRO A 229 -1.00 1.24 -22.48
CA PRO A 229 -0.17 0.78 -23.59
C PRO A 229 1.30 0.89 -23.19
N ASN A 230 2.00 -0.25 -23.16
CA ASN A 230 3.41 -0.39 -22.79
C ASN A 230 3.77 0.09 -21.37
N ALA A 231 3.43 -0.73 -20.36
CA ALA A 231 3.68 -0.48 -18.92
C ALA A 231 5.16 -0.49 -18.50
N ALA A 232 6.11 -0.41 -19.44
CA ALA A 232 7.53 -0.45 -19.13
C ALA A 232 8.01 0.87 -18.49
N VAL A 233 8.44 0.79 -17.24
CA VAL A 233 8.92 1.92 -16.43
C VAL A 233 10.39 1.72 -16.12
N VAL A 234 11.19 2.76 -16.34
CA VAL A 234 12.58 2.80 -15.89
C VAL A 234 12.74 3.87 -14.83
N ASP A 235 13.21 3.49 -13.65
CA ASP A 235 13.54 4.40 -12.55
C ASP A 235 15.06 4.47 -12.34
N LEU A 236 15.61 5.64 -12.61
CA LEU A 236 17.01 5.96 -12.38
C LEU A 236 17.17 6.53 -10.97
N PHE A 237 18.15 6.01 -10.23
CA PHE A 237 18.31 6.31 -8.81
C PHE A 237 17.09 5.83 -8.01
N SER A 238 16.67 4.59 -8.30
CA SER A 238 15.38 4.03 -7.86
C SER A 238 15.21 3.94 -6.35
N GLY A 239 16.29 4.12 -5.58
CA GLY A 239 16.25 4.08 -4.13
C GLY A 239 15.75 2.72 -3.64
N CYS A 240 14.78 2.73 -2.71
CA CYS A 240 14.15 1.51 -2.22
C CYS A 240 13.05 0.99 -3.17
N GLY A 241 12.98 1.49 -4.40
CA GLY A 241 12.10 0.97 -5.45
C GLY A 241 10.64 1.39 -5.33
N THR A 242 10.29 2.38 -4.50
CA THR A 242 8.88 2.75 -4.24
C THR A 242 8.09 3.02 -5.52
N PHE A 243 8.64 3.75 -6.50
CA PHE A 243 7.97 3.98 -7.78
C PHE A 243 7.71 2.70 -8.57
N LEU A 244 8.72 1.82 -8.62
CA LEU A 244 8.63 0.56 -9.37
C LEU A 244 7.62 -0.39 -8.75
N ILE A 245 7.61 -0.49 -7.41
CA ILE A 245 6.68 -1.35 -6.67
C ILE A 245 5.24 -0.84 -6.86
N GLU A 246 4.98 0.45 -6.68
CA GLU A 246 3.63 1.00 -6.89
C GLU A 246 3.20 0.86 -8.36
N ALA A 247 4.08 1.13 -9.32
CA ALA A 247 3.77 0.96 -10.75
C ALA A 247 3.45 -0.51 -11.10
N ALA A 248 4.23 -1.46 -10.57
CA ALA A 248 4.00 -2.88 -10.77
C ALA A 248 2.71 -3.37 -10.09
N MET A 249 2.42 -2.91 -8.87
CA MET A 249 1.17 -3.22 -8.18
C MET A 249 -0.03 -2.71 -8.98
N ILE A 250 0.03 -1.50 -9.52
CA ILE A 250 -1.04 -0.94 -10.35
C ILE A 250 -1.22 -1.76 -11.64
N ALA A 251 -0.13 -2.06 -12.36
CA ALA A 251 -0.20 -2.85 -13.59
C ALA A 251 -0.72 -4.28 -13.34
N ALA A 252 -0.35 -4.89 -12.21
CA ALA A 252 -0.85 -6.20 -11.77
C ALA A 252 -2.26 -6.14 -11.14
N ARG A 253 -2.89 -4.95 -11.09
CA ARG A 253 -4.20 -4.70 -10.48
C ARG A 253 -4.27 -5.12 -9.01
N ILE A 254 -3.17 -5.01 -8.28
CA ILE A 254 -3.10 -5.29 -6.84
C ILE A 254 -3.61 -4.06 -6.10
N ALA A 255 -4.67 -4.23 -5.29
CA ALA A 255 -5.22 -3.15 -4.49
C ALA A 255 -4.15 -2.59 -3.54
N PRO A 256 -4.10 -1.26 -3.34
CA PRO A 256 -3.12 -0.63 -2.46
C PRO A 256 -3.17 -1.15 -1.02
N GLY A 257 -4.35 -1.56 -0.56
CA GLY A 257 -4.55 -2.10 0.79
C GLY A 257 -4.45 -3.62 0.89
N ALA A 258 -4.07 -4.33 -0.17
CA ALA A 258 -4.11 -5.80 -0.23
C ALA A 258 -3.22 -6.49 0.81
N LEU A 259 -2.22 -5.79 1.35
CA LEU A 259 -1.25 -6.32 2.32
C LEU A 259 -1.57 -5.91 3.77
N HIS A 260 -2.63 -5.12 3.99
CA HIS A 260 -3.07 -4.84 5.35
C HIS A 260 -3.76 -6.08 5.94
N SER A 261 -3.35 -6.46 7.15
CA SER A 261 -4.01 -7.52 7.91
C SER A 261 -5.43 -7.14 8.32
N SER A 262 -5.64 -5.86 8.65
CA SER A 262 -6.90 -5.32 9.13
C SER A 262 -6.98 -3.82 8.85
N PHE A 263 -8.21 -3.30 8.92
CA PHE A 263 -8.52 -1.87 8.84
C PHE A 263 -9.33 -1.47 10.07
N SER A 264 -9.17 -0.22 10.52
CA SER A 264 -9.88 0.31 11.70
C SER A 264 -11.41 0.18 11.61
N PHE A 265 -12.00 0.28 10.42
CA PHE A 265 -13.45 0.13 10.26
C PHE A 265 -13.99 -1.25 10.68
N GLN A 266 -13.15 -2.28 10.76
CA GLN A 266 -13.53 -3.62 11.23
C GLN A 266 -13.92 -3.62 12.71
N SER A 267 -13.40 -2.67 13.48
CA SER A 267 -13.77 -2.49 14.89
C SER A 267 -15.15 -1.84 15.05
N PHE A 268 -15.66 -1.17 14.02
CA PHE A 268 -16.92 -0.41 14.10
C PHE A 268 -18.09 -1.33 14.45
N ALA A 269 -19.06 -0.78 15.18
CA ALA A 269 -20.26 -1.52 15.56
C ALA A 269 -21.15 -1.88 14.37
N ILE A 270 -21.18 -1.05 13.31
CA ILE A 270 -21.90 -1.36 12.06
C ILE A 270 -21.14 -2.28 11.10
N CYS A 271 -19.92 -2.72 11.41
CA CYS A 271 -19.13 -3.48 10.45
C CYS A 271 -19.85 -4.78 10.06
N ASP A 272 -20.12 -4.93 8.77
CA ASP A 272 -20.68 -6.14 8.17
C ASP A 272 -19.54 -7.01 7.64
N GLU A 273 -19.28 -8.11 8.35
CA GLU A 273 -18.21 -9.05 8.00
C GLU A 273 -18.47 -9.77 6.66
N VAL A 274 -19.75 -10.00 6.32
CA VAL A 274 -20.13 -10.62 5.04
C VAL A 274 -19.85 -9.64 3.90
N ALA A 275 -20.23 -8.37 4.06
CA ALA A 275 -19.90 -7.32 3.09
C ALA A 275 -18.38 -7.16 2.91
N LEU A 276 -17.60 -7.23 3.99
CA LEU A 276 -16.15 -7.17 3.94
C LEU A 276 -15.53 -8.37 3.19
N GLN A 277 -16.01 -9.59 3.44
CA GLN A 277 -15.58 -10.78 2.71
C GLN A 277 -15.87 -10.65 1.21
N ARG A 278 -17.06 -10.16 0.86
CA ARG A 278 -17.44 -9.87 -0.53
C ARG A 278 -16.54 -8.83 -1.17
N LEU A 279 -16.19 -7.76 -0.46
CA LEU A 279 -15.25 -6.74 -0.95
C LEU A 279 -13.84 -7.32 -1.18
N ARG A 280 -13.35 -8.18 -0.27
CA ARG A 280 -12.06 -8.87 -0.42
C ARG A 280 -12.06 -9.78 -1.63
N GLN A 281 -13.13 -10.53 -1.86
CA GLN A 281 -13.29 -11.38 -3.03
C GLN A 281 -13.34 -10.54 -4.32
N TYR A 282 -14.16 -9.49 -4.35
CA TYR A 282 -14.24 -8.56 -5.48
C TYR A 282 -12.88 -7.99 -5.88
N ALA A 283 -12.05 -7.68 -4.87
CA ALA A 283 -10.71 -7.18 -5.10
C ALA A 283 -9.72 -8.25 -5.56
N SER A 284 -9.81 -9.48 -5.03
CA SER A 284 -8.93 -10.57 -5.45
C SER A 284 -9.18 -11.01 -6.90
N GLU A 285 -10.45 -11.03 -7.34
CA GLU A 285 -10.84 -11.39 -8.71
C GLU A 285 -10.32 -10.41 -9.78
N ARG A 286 -9.97 -9.18 -9.37
CA ARG A 286 -9.41 -8.16 -10.27
C ARG A 286 -7.92 -8.23 -10.43
N ARG A 287 -7.22 -8.76 -9.42
CA ARG A 287 -5.79 -8.98 -9.49
C ARG A 287 -5.50 -9.89 -10.69
N LEU A 288 -4.52 -9.54 -11.49
CA LEU A 288 -4.11 -10.39 -12.60
C LEU A 288 -3.60 -11.73 -12.05
N ALA A 289 -4.12 -12.82 -12.60
CA ALA A 289 -3.61 -14.16 -12.32
C ALA A 289 -2.17 -14.26 -12.84
N THR A 290 -1.27 -14.86 -12.06
CA THR A 290 0.17 -14.91 -12.37
C THR A 290 0.49 -15.75 -13.61
N ASP A 291 -0.44 -16.62 -14.01
CA ASP A 291 -0.44 -17.44 -15.20
C ASP A 291 -1.28 -16.85 -16.35
N SER A 292 -1.74 -15.61 -16.24
CA SER A 292 -2.34 -14.90 -17.38
C SER A 292 -1.25 -14.36 -18.32
N ASP A 293 -1.54 -14.31 -19.62
CA ASP A 293 -0.61 -13.73 -20.60
C ASP A 293 -0.37 -12.24 -20.34
N GLU A 294 -1.40 -11.53 -19.85
CA GLU A 294 -1.28 -10.13 -19.43
C GLU A 294 -0.24 -9.99 -18.31
N TYR A 295 -0.30 -10.79 -17.25
CA TYR A 295 0.70 -10.75 -16.17
C TYR A 295 2.09 -11.15 -16.66
N ARG A 296 2.21 -12.22 -17.46
CA ARG A 296 3.50 -12.64 -18.02
C ARG A 296 4.16 -11.54 -18.86
N SER A 297 3.36 -10.75 -19.59
CA SER A 297 3.85 -9.63 -20.40
C SER A 297 4.50 -8.51 -19.58
N LEU A 298 4.17 -8.41 -18.28
CA LEU A 298 4.72 -7.42 -17.34
C LEU A 298 6.07 -7.83 -16.74
N ARG A 299 6.49 -9.09 -16.89
CA ARG A 299 7.73 -9.59 -16.28
C ARG A 299 8.95 -8.82 -16.75
N GLY A 300 9.73 -8.33 -15.78
CA GLY A 300 10.92 -7.51 -16.02
C GLY A 300 10.66 -6.15 -16.67
N LYS A 301 9.42 -5.67 -16.74
CA LYS A 301 9.07 -4.36 -17.33
C LYS A 301 9.34 -3.17 -16.41
N PHE A 302 9.52 -3.41 -15.11
CA PHE A 302 9.79 -2.37 -14.11
C PHE A 302 11.27 -2.39 -13.73
N VAL A 303 12.05 -1.52 -14.37
CA VAL A 303 13.51 -1.54 -14.29
C VAL A 303 14.00 -0.45 -13.35
N GLY A 304 14.80 -0.83 -12.35
CA GLY A 304 15.46 0.10 -11.43
C GLY A 304 16.97 0.07 -11.60
N VAL A 305 17.62 1.24 -11.57
CA VAL A 305 19.08 1.34 -11.41
C VAL A 305 19.37 2.07 -10.11
N GLU A 306 20.16 1.45 -9.24
CA GLU A 306 20.54 2.00 -7.93
C GLU A 306 21.97 1.59 -7.58
N SER A 307 22.78 2.49 -7.01
CA SER A 307 24.17 2.16 -6.65
C SER A 307 24.27 1.57 -5.25
N CYS A 308 23.42 2.02 -4.32
CA CYS A 308 23.46 1.60 -2.93
C CYS A 308 22.86 0.20 -2.75
N TRP A 309 23.71 -0.75 -2.33
CA TRP A 309 23.31 -2.14 -2.11
C TRP A 309 22.19 -2.28 -1.06
N GLU A 310 22.19 -1.47 0.00
CA GLU A 310 21.16 -1.53 1.06
C GLU A 310 19.78 -1.16 0.52
N LYS A 311 19.74 -0.21 -0.41
CA LYS A 311 18.51 0.23 -1.07
C LYS A 311 18.03 -0.78 -2.11
N VAL A 312 18.96 -1.38 -2.86
CA VAL A 312 18.65 -2.50 -3.77
C VAL A 312 18.07 -3.68 -2.98
N GLU A 313 18.70 -4.06 -1.87
CA GLU A 313 18.20 -5.11 -0.98
C GLU A 313 16.81 -4.75 -0.43
N ALA A 314 16.63 -3.52 0.07
CA ALA A 314 15.33 -3.04 0.55
C ALA A 314 14.25 -3.07 -0.53
N SER A 315 14.60 -2.71 -1.77
CA SER A 315 13.72 -2.77 -2.94
C SER A 315 13.27 -4.20 -3.25
N LEU A 316 14.20 -5.15 -3.29
CA LEU A 316 13.90 -6.55 -3.61
C LEU A 316 13.00 -7.21 -2.54
N TYR A 317 13.32 -7.08 -1.26
CA TYR A 317 12.46 -7.61 -0.18
C TYR A 317 11.09 -6.92 -0.13
N SER A 318 11.05 -5.62 -0.40
CA SER A 318 9.79 -4.86 -0.49
C SER A 318 8.92 -5.34 -1.66
N ALA A 319 9.52 -5.59 -2.82
CA ALA A 319 8.84 -6.11 -4.00
C ALA A 319 8.35 -7.56 -3.81
N GLU A 320 9.13 -8.39 -3.12
CA GLU A 320 8.74 -9.74 -2.71
C GLU A 320 7.50 -9.70 -1.81
N LYS A 321 7.54 -8.86 -0.76
CA LYS A 321 6.39 -8.68 0.15
C LYS A 321 5.16 -8.13 -0.56
N ALA A 322 5.36 -7.28 -1.58
CA ALA A 322 4.29 -6.78 -2.44
C ALA A 322 3.77 -7.82 -3.46
N GLY A 323 4.46 -8.94 -3.64
CA GLY A 323 4.09 -9.99 -4.60
C GLY A 323 4.28 -9.55 -6.06
N VAL A 324 5.28 -8.71 -6.32
CA VAL A 324 5.61 -8.16 -7.66
C VAL A 324 7.09 -8.32 -8.02
N LEU A 325 7.87 -9.09 -7.25
CA LEU A 325 9.31 -9.25 -7.46
C LEU A 325 9.67 -9.69 -8.89
N ASP A 326 8.93 -10.62 -9.48
CA ASP A 326 9.19 -11.13 -10.84
C ASP A 326 8.84 -10.12 -11.95
N LEU A 327 8.08 -9.08 -11.61
CA LEU A 327 7.79 -7.96 -12.50
C LEU A 327 8.94 -6.95 -12.54
N LEU A 328 9.77 -6.91 -11.49
CA LEU A 328 10.86 -5.96 -11.35
C LEU A 328 12.19 -6.52 -11.86
N ARG A 329 13.03 -5.62 -12.36
CA ARG A 329 14.46 -5.84 -12.60
C ARG A 329 15.24 -4.71 -11.96
N VAL A 330 15.77 -4.94 -10.75
CA VAL A 330 16.59 -3.96 -10.03
C VAL A 330 18.06 -4.28 -10.26
N LEU A 331 18.78 -3.33 -10.85
CA LEU A 331 20.19 -3.46 -11.19
C LEU A 331 21.03 -2.60 -10.24
N GLN A 332 21.96 -3.25 -9.56
CA GLN A 332 22.98 -2.53 -8.80
C GLN A 332 24.06 -2.02 -9.76
N ALA A 333 24.24 -0.70 -9.86
CA ALA A 333 25.30 -0.13 -10.68
C ALA A 333 25.82 1.20 -10.13
N ASP A 334 27.14 1.33 -10.03
CA ASP A 334 27.80 2.60 -9.65
C ASP A 334 27.71 3.65 -10.75
N TYR A 335 27.72 3.21 -12.01
CA TYR A 335 27.58 4.08 -13.17
C TYR A 335 26.26 3.82 -13.88
N LEU A 336 25.47 4.89 -14.03
CA LEU A 336 24.15 4.87 -14.66
C LEU A 336 24.16 4.21 -16.06
N LYS A 337 25.22 4.46 -16.84
CA LYS A 337 25.38 3.90 -18.18
C LYS A 337 25.40 2.37 -18.17
N ASP A 338 26.06 1.77 -17.18
CA ASP A 338 26.28 0.32 -17.13
C ASP A 338 24.96 -0.36 -16.80
N GLY A 339 24.26 0.12 -15.76
CA GLY A 339 22.92 -0.34 -15.42
C GLY A 339 21.91 -0.16 -16.55
N LEU A 340 21.95 0.97 -17.28
CA LEU A 340 21.06 1.21 -18.41
C LEU A 340 21.34 0.31 -19.62
N TYR A 341 22.61 0.03 -19.93
CA TYR A 341 22.96 -0.86 -21.04
C TYR A 341 22.60 -2.31 -20.73
N ASP A 342 22.82 -2.75 -19.49
CA ASP A 342 22.41 -4.09 -19.05
C ASP A 342 20.89 -4.24 -19.07
N ALA A 343 20.17 -3.21 -18.61
CA ALA A 343 18.72 -3.15 -18.74
C ALA A 343 18.24 -3.21 -20.20
N HIS A 344 18.89 -2.46 -21.09
CA HIS A 344 18.52 -2.38 -22.50
C HIS A 344 18.76 -3.70 -23.25
N ARG A 345 19.89 -4.37 -23.00
CA ARG A 345 20.26 -5.66 -23.63
C ARG A 345 19.30 -6.79 -23.31
N ALA A 346 18.65 -6.72 -22.16
CA ALA A 346 17.78 -7.79 -21.69
C ALA A 346 16.29 -7.52 -22.00
N ARG A 347 16.01 -6.64 -22.97
CA ARG A 347 14.67 -6.38 -23.55
C ARG A 347 14.42 -7.27 -24.77
N SER A 348 13.18 -7.28 -25.24
CA SER A 348 12.87 -7.77 -26.58
C SER A 348 13.43 -6.81 -27.64
N ASP A 349 13.90 -7.35 -28.76
CA ASP A 349 14.45 -6.54 -29.85
C ASP A 349 13.42 -5.51 -30.36
N GLY A 350 13.87 -4.26 -30.55
CA GLY A 350 13.05 -3.15 -31.05
C GLY A 350 12.14 -2.48 -30.02
N GLU A 351 12.06 -2.98 -28.79
CA GLU A 351 11.24 -2.38 -27.74
C GLU A 351 11.86 -1.06 -27.25
N ARG A 352 11.11 0.06 -27.26
CA ARG A 352 11.51 1.32 -26.59
C ARG A 352 10.64 1.57 -25.37
N TRP A 353 11.20 2.29 -24.39
CA TRP A 353 10.52 2.52 -23.11
C TRP A 353 9.63 3.77 -23.17
N CYS A 354 8.47 3.71 -22.55
CA CYS A 354 7.50 4.81 -22.56
C CYS A 354 7.56 5.68 -21.30
N TYR A 355 8.09 5.17 -20.19
CA TYR A 355 8.11 5.88 -18.90
C TYR A 355 9.52 5.95 -18.32
N LEU A 356 9.98 7.17 -18.05
CA LEU A 356 11.27 7.45 -17.42
C LEU A 356 11.08 8.22 -16.11
N ILE A 357 11.51 7.65 -15.01
CA ILE A 357 11.60 8.30 -13.72
C ILE A 357 13.09 8.51 -13.43
N ALA A 358 13.48 9.71 -12.99
CA ALA A 358 14.81 9.93 -12.46
C ALA A 358 14.75 10.73 -11.16
N GLN A 359 15.15 10.05 -10.08
CA GLN A 359 15.17 10.62 -8.74
C GLN A 359 16.57 11.19 -8.43
N LEU A 360 16.86 12.36 -8.99
CA LEU A 360 18.22 12.89 -9.03
C LEU A 360 18.85 12.98 -7.62
N PRO A 361 20.15 12.66 -7.50
CA PRO A 361 20.85 12.65 -6.22
C PRO A 361 20.93 14.06 -5.62
N ARG A 362 21.30 14.14 -4.33
CA ARG A 362 21.47 15.44 -3.65
C ARG A 362 22.52 16.30 -4.35
N LEU A 363 22.26 17.60 -4.43
CA LEU A 363 23.22 18.62 -4.89
C LEU A 363 23.95 19.21 -3.69
N LYS A 364 25.29 19.30 -3.74
CA LYS A 364 26.09 20.10 -2.80
C LYS A 364 25.76 21.56 -3.07
N SER A 365 24.95 22.15 -2.19
CA SER A 365 24.73 23.59 -2.17
C SER A 365 25.42 24.19 -0.95
N GLN A 366 25.79 25.47 -1.04
CA GLN A 366 26.36 26.24 0.08
C GLN A 366 25.39 26.36 1.28
N PHE A 367 24.16 25.86 1.15
CA PHE A 367 23.08 25.94 2.15
C PHE A 367 22.66 24.59 2.73
N SER A 368 23.29 23.45 2.38
CA SER A 368 22.96 22.16 3.02
C SER A 368 23.71 22.00 4.35
N SER A 369 23.24 22.68 5.39
CA SER A 369 23.74 22.52 6.77
C SER A 369 23.11 21.32 7.50
N VAL A 370 22.38 20.44 6.81
CA VAL A 370 21.83 19.22 7.43
C VAL A 370 22.91 18.14 7.44
N PRO A 371 23.48 17.77 8.60
CA PRO A 371 24.43 16.66 8.68
C PRO A 371 23.75 15.33 8.31
N ASP A 372 24.51 14.42 7.69
CA ASP A 372 24.07 13.06 7.40
C ASP A 372 23.86 12.30 8.72
N THR A 373 22.63 12.25 9.23
CA THR A 373 22.30 11.51 10.46
C THR A 373 22.15 10.00 10.26
N SER A 374 22.81 9.43 9.23
CA SER A 374 23.02 7.99 9.12
C SER A 374 24.28 7.51 9.87
N GLU A 375 25.01 8.40 10.52
CA GLU A 375 26.02 7.99 11.51
C GLU A 375 25.32 7.52 12.77
N THR A 376 25.36 6.21 12.98
CA THR A 376 25.03 5.52 14.23
C THR A 376 25.53 6.31 15.44
N SER A 377 24.61 6.81 16.25
CA SER A 377 24.88 7.34 17.58
C SER A 377 25.38 6.20 18.47
N SER A 378 26.70 6.02 18.57
CA SER A 378 27.30 5.38 19.72
C SER A 378 27.25 6.38 20.88
N GLU A 379 26.18 6.35 21.66
CA GLU A 379 26.15 7.02 22.96
C GLU A 379 27.16 6.32 23.88
N ALA A 380 28.30 6.98 24.08
CA ALA A 380 29.20 6.70 25.19
C ALA A 380 28.49 7.13 26.48
N GLY A 381 27.85 6.18 27.15
CA GLY A 381 27.34 6.37 28.51
C GLY A 381 28.51 6.56 29.48
N THR A 382 28.63 7.76 30.02
CA THR A 382 29.45 8.07 31.18
C THR A 382 28.79 7.47 32.43
N GLY A 383 29.30 6.32 32.88
CA GLY A 383 28.85 5.64 34.08
C GLY A 383 30.02 5.28 35.00
N GLY A 384 30.10 5.98 36.14
CA GLY A 384 30.49 5.50 37.48
C GLY A 384 31.70 4.58 37.65
N GLU A 385 32.69 5.09 38.39
CA GLU A 385 33.73 4.31 39.06
C GLU A 385 33.14 3.24 40.02
N ARG A 386 33.68 2.00 39.96
CA ARG A 386 34.31 1.25 41.07
C ARG A 386 34.30 -0.28 40.81
N GLY A 387 35.42 -0.92 41.17
CA GLY A 387 35.46 -2.34 41.57
C GLY A 387 36.19 -3.26 40.59
N GLY A 388 37.42 -3.64 40.91
CA GLY A 388 38.21 -4.58 40.12
C GLY A 388 37.82 -6.05 40.31
N VAL A 389 38.34 -6.91 39.43
CA VAL A 389 38.88 -8.26 39.65
C VAL A 389 39.57 -8.69 38.34
N THR A 390 40.75 -9.30 38.48
CA THR A 390 41.61 -9.84 37.42
C THR A 390 41.20 -11.27 37.01
N THR A 391 41.60 -11.66 35.78
CA THR A 391 41.74 -13.01 35.13
C THR A 391 40.98 -13.04 33.79
N ALA A 392 41.36 -13.75 32.72
CA ALA A 392 42.60 -14.36 32.23
C ALA A 392 42.38 -14.61 30.71
N ASP A 393 43.49 -14.79 29.99
CA ASP A 393 43.68 -14.93 28.54
C ASP A 393 42.68 -15.77 27.69
N GLY A 394 42.52 -15.31 26.44
CA GLY A 394 42.17 -16.13 25.26
C GLY A 394 42.12 -15.27 23.97
N PRO A 395 42.83 -15.60 22.88
CA PRO A 395 42.87 -14.76 21.69
C PRO A 395 41.58 -14.92 20.86
N ALA A 396 40.85 -13.83 20.67
CA ALA A 396 39.71 -13.77 19.77
C ALA A 396 40.16 -13.87 18.29
N PRO A 397 39.40 -14.52 17.41
CA PRO A 397 39.77 -14.70 16.01
C PRO A 397 39.77 -13.36 15.27
N ASP A 398 40.86 -13.10 14.54
CA ASP A 398 41.07 -11.88 13.75
C ASP A 398 40.17 -11.88 12.50
N PHE A 399 38.91 -11.44 12.66
CA PHE A 399 38.02 -11.14 11.54
C PHE A 399 38.38 -9.77 10.93
N ARG A 400 39.60 -9.65 10.38
CA ARG A 400 39.89 -8.64 9.35
C ARG A 400 39.30 -9.09 8.02
N ARG A 401 37.97 -9.09 7.91
CA ARG A 401 37.27 -9.02 6.62
C ARG A 401 36.83 -7.58 6.41
N ALA A 402 37.39 -6.99 5.36
CA ALA A 402 37.17 -5.64 4.88
C ALA A 402 35.71 -5.19 5.02
N GLY A 403 35.46 -4.35 6.03
CA GLY A 403 34.24 -3.54 6.09
C GLY A 403 34.26 -2.53 4.94
N ARG A 404 33.59 -2.85 3.83
CA ARG A 404 33.12 -1.82 2.91
C ARG A 404 32.12 -0.98 3.69
N ARG A 405 32.58 0.15 4.24
CA ARG A 405 31.71 1.23 4.71
C ARG A 405 30.72 1.54 3.59
N GLY A 406 29.42 1.44 3.87
CA GLY A 406 28.39 1.87 2.93
C GLY A 406 28.68 3.31 2.52
N THR A 407 29.05 3.52 1.26
CA THR A 407 29.30 4.86 0.75
C THR A 407 27.95 5.55 0.58
N ALA A 408 27.58 6.39 1.53
CA ALA A 408 26.58 7.42 1.30
C ALA A 408 26.97 8.15 0.00
N VAL A 409 26.05 8.25 -0.96
CA VAL A 409 26.31 8.95 -2.23
C VAL A 409 26.52 10.43 -1.89
N ALA A 410 27.80 10.83 -1.81
CA ALA A 410 28.18 12.20 -1.54
C ALA A 410 27.47 13.13 -2.53
N ALA A 411 26.87 14.20 -2.01
CA ALA A 411 26.14 15.14 -2.85
C ALA A 411 27.01 15.64 -4.03
N LEU A 412 26.40 15.84 -5.20
CA LEU A 412 27.11 16.21 -6.42
C LEU A 412 27.44 17.70 -6.45
N ASP A 413 28.61 18.08 -6.96
CA ASP A 413 28.86 19.48 -7.30
C ASP A 413 28.00 19.93 -8.50
N PRO A 414 27.72 21.24 -8.64
CA PRO A 414 26.88 21.76 -9.71
C PRO A 414 27.30 21.33 -11.13
N GLN A 415 28.60 21.33 -11.44
CA GLN A 415 29.07 20.95 -12.79
C GLN A 415 28.84 19.46 -13.08
N ARG A 416 29.07 18.58 -12.09
CA ARG A 416 28.74 17.15 -12.21
C ARG A 416 27.23 16.94 -12.33
N TYR A 417 26.42 17.71 -11.61
CA TYR A 417 24.97 17.62 -11.67
C TYR A 417 24.42 17.97 -13.06
N TYR A 418 24.89 19.05 -13.68
CA TYR A 418 24.53 19.42 -15.05
C TYR A 418 25.00 18.39 -16.08
N ARG A 419 26.19 17.81 -15.92
CA ARG A 419 26.64 16.71 -16.77
C ARG A 419 25.75 15.48 -16.64
N LEU A 420 25.32 15.15 -15.42
CA LEU A 420 24.37 14.07 -15.18
C LEU A 420 23.05 14.32 -15.91
N LEU A 421 22.44 15.50 -15.77
CA LEU A 421 21.20 15.87 -16.47
C LEU A 421 21.33 15.67 -17.98
N ASN A 422 22.42 16.17 -18.58
CA ASN A 422 22.69 16.02 -20.00
C ASN A 422 22.87 14.54 -20.41
N HIS A 423 23.50 13.72 -19.58
CA HIS A 423 23.63 12.29 -19.84
C HIS A 423 22.28 11.58 -19.79
N VAL A 424 21.46 11.84 -18.77
CA VAL A 424 20.11 11.28 -18.67
C VAL A 424 19.28 11.66 -19.91
N ALA A 425 19.33 12.93 -20.34
CA ALA A 425 18.65 13.39 -21.55
C ALA A 425 19.14 12.69 -22.83
N LYS A 426 20.46 12.44 -22.96
CA LYS A 426 21.03 11.64 -24.06
C LYS A 426 20.52 10.20 -24.04
N PHE A 427 20.43 9.58 -22.86
CA PHE A 427 19.88 8.23 -22.71
C PHE A 427 18.40 8.18 -23.08
N LYS A 428 17.61 9.16 -22.62
CA LYS A 428 16.19 9.30 -23.01
C LYS A 428 16.04 9.25 -24.53
N ARG A 429 16.72 10.13 -25.26
CA ARG A 429 16.63 10.22 -26.73
C ARG A 429 17.00 8.90 -27.45
N ARG A 430 17.92 8.12 -26.87
CA ARG A 430 18.39 6.88 -27.47
C ARG A 430 17.45 5.69 -27.19
N LEU A 431 17.08 5.50 -25.93
CA LEU A 431 16.47 4.24 -25.45
C LEU A 431 14.95 4.31 -25.24
N PHE A 432 14.37 5.50 -25.24
CA PHE A 432 12.96 5.73 -24.97
C PHE A 432 12.23 6.20 -26.22
N GLU A 433 10.91 6.06 -26.22
CA GLU A 433 10.05 6.68 -27.24
C GLU A 433 10.22 8.21 -27.24
N GLU A 434 9.95 8.83 -28.37
CA GLU A 434 10.09 10.29 -28.52
C GLU A 434 9.16 11.03 -27.56
N ASP A 435 7.92 10.55 -27.44
CA ASP A 435 6.85 11.04 -26.57
C ASP A 435 6.88 10.40 -25.16
N ALA A 436 8.00 9.75 -24.80
CA ALA A 436 8.14 9.13 -23.49
C ALA A 436 7.85 10.12 -22.36
N ARG A 437 7.09 9.63 -21.39
CA ARG A 437 6.55 10.40 -20.27
C ARG A 437 7.54 10.32 -19.12
N CYS A 438 7.96 11.49 -18.64
CA CYS A 438 9.09 11.59 -17.72
C CYS A 438 8.69 12.23 -16.40
N VAL A 439 9.27 11.72 -15.30
CA VAL A 439 9.28 12.36 -13.98
C VAL A 439 10.74 12.62 -13.59
N LEU A 440 11.04 13.86 -13.26
CA LEU A 440 12.31 14.29 -12.72
C LEU A 440 12.09 14.84 -11.32
N VAL A 441 12.63 14.17 -10.31
CA VAL A 441 12.68 14.69 -8.94
C VAL A 441 14.06 15.33 -8.77
N ALA A 442 14.10 16.66 -8.61
CA ALA A 442 15.33 17.42 -8.45
C ALA A 442 15.29 18.23 -7.14
N PRO A 443 16.44 18.57 -6.53
CA PRO A 443 16.48 19.56 -5.44
C PRO A 443 15.88 20.89 -5.89
N SER A 444 15.10 21.55 -5.02
CA SER A 444 14.36 22.78 -5.35
C SER A 444 15.24 23.99 -5.70
N VAL A 445 16.55 23.90 -5.48
CA VAL A 445 17.53 24.91 -5.91
C VAL A 445 17.74 24.88 -7.44
N VAL A 446 17.51 23.74 -8.08
CA VAL A 446 17.58 23.61 -9.54
C VAL A 446 16.27 24.12 -10.12
N GLN A 447 16.33 25.03 -11.09
CA GLN A 447 15.15 25.70 -11.63
C GLN A 447 14.67 25.09 -12.95
N LEU A 448 13.41 25.35 -13.29
CA LEU A 448 12.80 24.83 -14.51
C LEU A 448 13.54 25.20 -15.82
N PRO A 449 14.04 26.44 -16.00
CA PRO A 449 14.79 26.80 -17.22
C PRO A 449 16.06 25.96 -17.38
N GLU A 450 16.76 25.68 -16.28
CA GLU A 450 17.98 24.87 -16.25
C GLU A 450 17.68 23.41 -16.64
N ILE A 451 16.60 22.85 -16.09
CA ILE A 451 16.13 21.50 -16.44
C ILE A 451 15.72 21.44 -17.91
N SER A 452 14.90 22.38 -18.38
CA SER A 452 14.36 22.37 -19.75
C SER A 452 15.49 22.50 -20.77
N GLY A 453 16.47 23.38 -20.50
CA GLY A 453 17.66 23.54 -21.34
C GLY A 453 18.49 22.26 -21.45
N ALA A 454 18.69 21.53 -20.35
CA ALA A 454 19.46 20.27 -20.36
C ALA A 454 18.67 19.08 -20.92
N TRP A 455 17.37 19.00 -20.66
CA TRP A 455 16.51 17.89 -21.07
C TRP A 455 16.19 17.90 -22.57
N GLY A 456 16.24 19.08 -23.20
CA GLY A 456 16.02 19.25 -24.64
C GLY A 456 14.55 19.23 -25.07
N HIS A 457 13.62 19.23 -24.11
CA HIS A 457 12.18 19.35 -24.32
C HIS A 457 11.57 20.21 -23.20
N ALA A 458 10.40 20.79 -23.45
CA ALA A 458 9.64 21.48 -22.42
C ALA A 458 9.32 20.52 -21.27
N MET A 459 9.69 20.93 -20.07
CA MET A 459 9.30 20.26 -18.82
C MET A 459 8.35 21.20 -18.08
N HIS A 460 7.43 20.62 -17.32
CA HIS A 460 6.48 21.36 -16.50
C HIS A 460 6.85 21.13 -15.04
N GLY A 461 6.83 22.18 -14.23
CA GLY A 461 6.96 22.06 -12.77
C GLY A 461 5.58 22.00 -12.14
N GLY A 462 5.42 21.30 -11.02
CA GLY A 462 4.09 21.30 -10.38
C GLY A 462 4.05 21.00 -8.89
N ARG A 463 4.93 20.10 -8.39
CA ARG A 463 4.86 19.65 -7.00
C ARG A 463 6.18 19.84 -6.28
N ARG A 464 6.09 20.41 -5.08
CA ARG A 464 7.21 20.49 -4.14
C ARG A 464 6.92 19.54 -2.98
N PHE A 465 7.93 18.79 -2.57
CA PHE A 465 7.86 17.94 -1.39
C PHE A 465 9.25 17.82 -0.77
N VAL A 466 9.34 17.28 0.44
CA VAL A 466 10.63 17.04 1.10
C VAL A 466 10.98 15.57 0.96
N LYS A 467 12.14 15.26 0.37
CA LYS A 467 12.69 13.91 0.26
C LYS A 467 13.95 13.82 1.12
N ALA A 468 13.95 12.96 2.14
CA ALA A 468 15.09 12.80 3.04
C ALA A 468 15.62 14.14 3.59
N GLY A 469 14.73 15.02 4.06
CA GLY A 469 15.08 16.34 4.59
C GLY A 469 15.47 17.39 3.54
N VAL A 470 15.49 17.05 2.25
CA VAL A 470 15.84 17.97 1.16
C VAL A 470 14.57 18.42 0.45
N PRO A 471 14.31 19.74 0.34
CA PRO A 471 13.26 20.25 -0.52
C PRO A 471 13.53 19.88 -1.98
N CYS A 472 12.57 19.19 -2.58
CA CYS A 472 12.60 18.77 -3.98
C CYS A 472 11.45 19.39 -4.77
N THR A 473 11.70 19.66 -6.04
CA THR A 473 10.70 20.05 -7.03
C THR A 473 10.62 18.95 -8.09
N VAL A 474 9.39 18.61 -8.47
CA VAL A 474 9.12 17.63 -9.53
C VAL A 474 8.87 18.34 -10.85
N TYR A 475 9.55 17.85 -11.87
CA TYR A 475 9.36 18.24 -13.26
C TYR A 475 8.86 17.07 -14.10
N TYR A 476 7.97 17.29 -15.06
CA TYR A 476 7.41 16.24 -15.90
C TYR A 476 7.22 16.66 -17.37
N SER A 477 7.31 15.71 -18.31
CA SER A 477 7.41 16.01 -19.76
C SER A 477 6.08 16.25 -20.48
N ARG A 478 4.93 15.73 -20.00
CA ARG A 478 3.60 16.07 -20.56
C ARG A 478 2.45 15.61 -19.66
N ARG A 479 1.41 16.44 -19.55
CA ARG A 479 -0.01 16.03 -19.52
C ARG A 479 -0.56 16.45 -20.89
N PRO A 480 -0.97 15.54 -21.80
CA PRO A 480 -1.81 15.94 -22.92
C PRO A 480 -3.06 16.58 -22.33
N GLU A 481 -3.48 17.70 -22.90
CA GLU A 481 -4.60 18.52 -22.45
C GLU A 481 -5.88 17.68 -22.27
N HIS A 482 -6.67 18.00 -21.24
CA HIS A 482 -8.07 17.65 -21.01
C HIS A 482 -8.68 16.49 -21.82
N GLU A 483 -9.00 15.39 -21.13
CA GLU A 483 -10.32 14.77 -21.25
C GLU A 483 -10.96 14.79 -19.85
#